data_AF-A0ABD2WDI7-F1
#
_entry.id   AF-A0ABD2WDI7-F1
#
_cell.length_a   1.000
_cell.length_b   1.000
_cell.length_c   1.000
_cell.angle_alpha   90.00
_cell.angle_beta   90.00
_cell.angle_gamma   90.00
#
_symmetry.space_group_name_H-M   'P 1'
#
loop_
_entity.id
_entity.type
_entity.pdbx_description
1 polymer ?
#
loop_
_entity_poly.entity_id
_entity_poly.type
_entity_poly.pdbx_seq_one_letter_code
_entity_poly.pdbx_strand_id
1 'polypeptide(L)'
;MRNDKTCTSRATTNNPGPGEQLVLLKEKGHTNPPNFNDCAAEKVKTSLKRKASEHPEQPPAQLLCTELSKRRKDLPPNLKTVNEFDTLLDRYQRTLSDEKFLIFDSGQSEESRVLVFATRKNLEILVRREVWFLDGTFKVAPHLFTQVFLIVGNIDRKRQEAGDIEVVALPFVYALLSSKQTG
;
A
#
# COMPACT_ATOMS: atom_id res chain seq x y z
N MET A 1 -21.38 16.56 -3.15
CA MET A 1 -21.67 15.19 -3.66
C MET A 1 -20.78 14.93 -4.87
N ARG A 2 -19.70 14.14 -4.74
CA ARG A 2 -18.94 13.66 -5.91
C ARG A 2 -19.68 12.44 -6.44
N ASN A 3 -20.16 12.54 -7.68
CA ASN A 3 -20.86 11.48 -8.37
C ASN A 3 -19.82 10.42 -8.76
N ASP A 4 -19.70 9.35 -7.99
CA ASP A 4 -18.77 8.24 -8.24
C ASP A 4 -19.33 7.40 -9.40
N LYS A 5 -19.34 7.99 -10.60
CA LYS A 5 -19.84 7.33 -11.80
C LYS A 5 -18.83 6.23 -12.17
N THR A 6 -19.27 4.98 -12.09
CA THR A 6 -18.50 3.84 -12.61
C THR A 6 -18.17 4.07 -14.08
N CYS A 7 -16.91 3.89 -14.45
CA CYS A 7 -16.46 4.09 -15.82
C CYS A 7 -17.06 3.02 -16.74
N THR A 8 -17.81 3.45 -17.76
CA THR A 8 -18.44 2.55 -18.75
C THR A 8 -17.63 2.40 -20.04
N SER A 9 -16.44 3.00 -20.11
CA SER A 9 -15.56 2.91 -21.29
C SER A 9 -15.13 1.48 -21.53
N ARG A 10 -15.17 1.05 -22.78
CA ARG A 10 -14.82 -0.30 -23.22
C ARG A 10 -13.56 -0.27 -24.10
N ALA A 11 -12.87 -1.39 -24.10
CA ALA A 11 -11.79 -1.68 -25.02
C ALA A 11 -11.94 -3.11 -25.54
N THR A 12 -11.55 -3.32 -26.78
CA THR A 12 -11.60 -4.62 -27.45
C THR A 12 -10.18 -5.00 -27.84
N THR A 13 -9.79 -6.23 -27.54
CA THR A 13 -8.52 -6.81 -27.97
C THR A 13 -8.76 -7.79 -29.10
N ASN A 14 -7.82 -7.90 -30.03
CA ASN A 14 -7.76 -9.07 -30.90
C ASN A 14 -7.26 -10.30 -30.13
N ASN A 15 -7.39 -11.49 -30.72
CA ASN A 15 -6.80 -12.73 -30.22
C ASN A 15 -5.71 -13.21 -31.20
N PRO A 16 -4.49 -12.64 -31.12
CA PRO A 16 -3.45 -12.87 -32.13
C PRO A 16 -2.92 -14.31 -32.12
N GLY A 17 -2.65 -14.85 -33.30
CA GLY A 17 -1.90 -16.11 -33.47
C GLY A 17 -0.39 -15.96 -33.22
N PRO A 18 0.39 -17.06 -33.28
CA PRO A 18 1.84 -17.02 -33.09
C PRO A 18 2.51 -16.07 -34.11
N GLY A 19 3.13 -15.00 -33.62
CA GLY A 19 3.80 -13.99 -34.45
C GLY A 19 2.93 -12.79 -34.85
N GLU A 20 1.64 -12.81 -34.54
CA GLU A 20 0.74 -11.66 -34.75
C GLU A 20 0.79 -10.68 -33.56
N GLN A 21 0.58 -9.39 -33.85
CA GLN A 21 0.62 -8.35 -32.84
C GLN A 21 -0.72 -8.23 -32.08
N LEU A 22 -0.64 -8.08 -30.76
CA LEU A 22 -1.79 -7.69 -29.93
C LEU A 22 -2.19 -6.23 -30.23
N VAL A 23 -3.44 -6.04 -30.63
CA VAL A 23 -4.05 -4.75 -30.93
C VAL A 23 -5.11 -4.44 -29.88
N LEU A 24 -4.98 -3.26 -29.26
CA LEU A 24 -5.93 -2.71 -28.28
C LEU A 24 -6.73 -1.58 -28.94
N LEU A 25 -8.02 -1.82 -29.19
CA LEU A 25 -8.94 -0.82 -29.72
C LEU A 25 -9.75 -0.21 -28.56
N LYS A 26 -9.55 1.08 -28.31
CA LYS A 26 -10.25 1.80 -27.25
C LYS A 26 -11.42 2.58 -27.83
N GLU A 27 -12.65 2.25 -27.43
CA GLU A 27 -13.86 2.86 -28.00
C GLU A 27 -14.13 4.26 -27.45
N LYS A 28 -13.86 4.52 -26.16
CA LYS A 28 -14.12 5.80 -25.49
C LYS A 28 -13.03 6.15 -24.49
N GLY A 29 -12.78 7.45 -24.30
CA GLY A 29 -11.92 7.99 -23.24
C GLY A 29 -12.44 7.65 -21.84
N HIS A 30 -11.58 7.72 -20.82
CA HIS A 30 -11.99 7.58 -19.42
C HIS A 30 -12.29 8.97 -18.84
N THR A 31 -13.30 9.07 -17.99
CA THR A 31 -13.62 10.30 -17.23
C THR A 31 -12.95 10.35 -15.86
N ASN A 32 -12.20 9.30 -15.51
CA ASN A 32 -11.43 9.19 -14.28
C ASN A 32 -9.94 9.01 -14.59
N PRO A 33 -9.04 9.50 -13.71
CA PRO A 33 -7.62 9.20 -13.82
C PRO A 33 -7.38 7.70 -13.55
N PRO A 34 -6.32 7.11 -14.13
CA PRO A 34 -5.95 5.73 -13.86
C PRO A 34 -5.67 5.51 -12.37
N ASN A 35 -6.20 4.44 -11.78
CA ASN A 35 -5.86 4.05 -10.41
C ASN A 35 -4.57 3.22 -10.41
N PHE A 36 -3.43 3.91 -10.35
CA PHE A 36 -2.12 3.27 -10.38
C PHE A 36 -1.86 2.40 -9.15
N ASN A 37 -2.38 2.78 -7.99
CA ASN A 37 -2.25 1.99 -6.75
C ASN A 37 -2.94 0.63 -6.90
N ASP A 38 -4.21 0.61 -7.31
CA ASP A 38 -4.97 -0.64 -7.49
C ASP A 38 -4.35 -1.51 -8.59
N CYS A 39 -3.91 -0.91 -9.69
CA CYS A 39 -3.23 -1.65 -10.76
C CYS A 39 -1.93 -2.30 -10.27
N ALA A 40 -1.10 -1.56 -9.52
CA ALA A 40 0.14 -2.06 -8.97
C ALA A 40 -0.10 -3.16 -7.91
N ALA A 41 -1.16 -3.03 -7.10
CA ALA A 41 -1.56 -4.03 -6.12
C ALA A 41 -2.05 -5.32 -6.82
N GLU A 42 -2.87 -5.18 -7.87
CA GLU A 42 -3.39 -6.35 -8.61
C GLU A 42 -2.27 -7.10 -9.34
N LYS A 43 -1.27 -6.40 -9.88
CA LYS A 43 -0.05 -7.04 -10.45
C LYS A 43 0.67 -7.92 -9.42
N VAL A 44 0.86 -7.42 -8.20
CA VAL A 44 1.50 -8.19 -7.12
C VAL A 44 0.63 -9.37 -6.70
N LYS A 45 -0.67 -9.14 -6.53
CA LYS A 45 -1.63 -10.18 -6.16
C LYS A 45 -1.68 -11.32 -7.19
N THR A 46 -1.74 -11.01 -8.48
CA THR A 46 -1.71 -12.02 -9.54
C THR A 46 -0.39 -12.78 -9.54
N SER A 47 0.74 -12.08 -9.35
CA SER A 47 2.05 -12.74 -9.24
C SER A 47 2.13 -13.68 -8.04
N LEU A 48 1.65 -13.25 -6.87
CA LEU A 48 1.59 -14.06 -5.66
C LEU A 48 0.71 -15.31 -5.85
N LYS A 49 -0.50 -15.15 -6.41
CA LYS A 49 -1.40 -16.27 -6.69
C LYS A 49 -0.77 -17.29 -7.63
N ARG A 50 -0.16 -16.82 -8.72
CA ARG A 50 0.53 -17.68 -9.70
C ARG A 50 1.66 -18.48 -9.06
N LYS A 51 2.51 -17.83 -8.25
CA LYS A 51 3.58 -18.54 -7.55
C LYS A 51 3.06 -19.53 -6.52
N ALA A 52 2.00 -19.19 -5.79
CA ALA A 52 1.39 -20.10 -4.83
C ALA A 52 0.83 -21.35 -5.51
N SER A 53 0.30 -21.24 -6.74
CA SER A 53 -0.12 -22.41 -7.53
C SER A 53 1.05 -23.19 -8.11
N GLU A 54 2.14 -22.53 -8.50
CA GLU A 54 3.34 -23.19 -9.05
C GLU A 54 4.21 -23.87 -7.97
N HIS A 55 4.17 -23.36 -6.74
CA HIS A 55 5.01 -23.78 -5.61
C HIS A 55 4.19 -23.98 -4.33
N PRO A 56 3.26 -24.95 -4.30
CA PRO A 56 2.42 -25.21 -3.12
C PRO A 56 3.23 -25.66 -1.89
N GLU A 57 4.44 -26.16 -2.09
CA GLU A 57 5.37 -26.57 -1.02
C GLU A 57 6.01 -25.39 -0.27
N GLN A 58 5.99 -24.19 -0.85
CA GLN A 58 6.60 -23.01 -0.23
C GLN A 58 5.67 -22.35 0.77
N PRO A 59 6.15 -22.00 1.98
CA PRO A 59 5.35 -21.27 2.96
C PRO A 59 4.86 -19.92 2.40
N PRO A 60 3.61 -19.49 2.69
CA PRO A 60 3.06 -18.21 2.21
C PRO A 60 3.92 -17.00 2.55
N ALA A 61 4.53 -16.99 3.74
CA ALA A 61 5.44 -15.92 4.16
C ALA A 61 6.67 -15.80 3.26
N GLN A 62 7.24 -16.93 2.80
CA GLN A 62 8.40 -16.94 1.93
C GLN A 62 8.03 -16.40 0.54
N LEU A 63 6.91 -16.85 -0.03
CA LEU A 63 6.38 -16.35 -1.31
C LEU A 63 6.14 -14.84 -1.28
N LEU A 64 5.55 -14.36 -0.18
CA LEU A 64 5.30 -12.94 0.06
C LEU A 64 6.61 -12.15 0.11
N CYS A 65 7.55 -12.54 0.97
CA CYS A 65 8.84 -11.87 1.11
C CYS A 65 9.62 -11.82 -0.20
N THR A 66 9.65 -12.94 -0.95
CA THR A 66 10.35 -13.00 -2.25
C THR A 66 9.69 -12.12 -3.29
N GLU A 67 8.36 -11.97 -3.30
CA GLU A 67 7.72 -11.08 -4.26
C GLU A 67 7.88 -9.60 -3.91
N LEU A 68 7.77 -9.26 -2.62
CA LEU A 68 7.98 -7.89 -2.16
C LEU A 68 9.43 -7.44 -2.34
N SER A 69 10.41 -8.34 -2.16
CA SER A 69 11.83 -8.01 -2.32
C SER A 69 12.25 -7.72 -3.77
N LYS A 70 11.55 -8.24 -4.78
CA LYS A 70 11.85 -7.95 -6.21
C LYS A 70 11.73 -6.47 -6.55
N ARG A 71 10.90 -5.72 -5.83
CA ARG A 71 10.76 -4.27 -6.01
C ARG A 71 12.02 -3.51 -5.59
N ARG A 72 12.93 -4.13 -4.84
CA ARG A 72 14.17 -3.51 -4.32
C ARG A 72 15.23 -3.20 -5.37
N LYS A 73 15.10 -3.69 -6.61
CA LYS A 73 16.11 -3.46 -7.65
C LYS A 73 16.24 -1.98 -8.07
N ASP A 74 15.13 -1.24 -8.01
CA ASP A 74 15.08 0.20 -8.37
C ASP A 74 15.00 1.12 -7.15
N LEU A 75 15.11 0.55 -5.93
CA LEU A 75 15.12 1.32 -4.70
C LEU A 75 16.55 1.83 -4.42
N PRO A 76 16.69 3.06 -3.88
CA PRO A 76 17.97 3.53 -3.38
C PRO A 76 18.50 2.59 -2.29
N PRO A 77 19.82 2.62 -2.02
CA PRO A 77 20.40 1.91 -0.89
C PRO A 77 19.63 2.20 0.40
N ASN A 78 19.57 1.22 1.30
CA ASN A 78 19.00 1.44 2.62
C ASN A 78 19.69 2.65 3.28
N LEU A 79 18.88 3.56 3.81
CA LEU A 79 19.35 4.72 4.55
C LEU A 79 20.21 4.28 5.73
N LYS A 80 21.27 5.05 6.01
CA LYS A 80 22.21 4.77 7.11
C LYS A 80 21.94 5.62 8.34
N THR A 81 21.33 6.79 8.17
CA THR A 81 20.98 7.70 9.26
C THR A 81 19.56 8.26 9.09
N VAL A 82 18.99 8.71 10.21
CA VAL A 82 17.66 9.35 10.24
C VAL A 82 17.70 10.73 9.58
N ASN A 83 18.86 11.36 9.46
CA ASN A 83 19.01 12.66 8.80
C ASN A 83 19.11 12.57 7.27
N GLU A 84 19.52 11.42 6.72
CA GLU A 84 19.44 11.16 5.28
C GLU A 84 17.97 11.03 4.78
N PHE A 85 16.99 10.95 5.68
CA PHE A 85 15.58 10.94 5.30
C PHE A 85 15.18 12.21 4.54
N ASP A 86 15.72 13.38 4.90
CA ASP A 86 15.26 14.67 4.38
C ASP A 86 15.52 14.85 2.88
N THR A 87 16.62 14.29 2.38
CA THR A 87 16.97 14.34 0.96
C THR A 87 16.24 13.28 0.12
N LEU A 88 15.80 12.16 0.72
CA LEU A 88 15.03 11.11 0.02
C LEU A 88 13.52 11.28 0.11
N LEU A 89 13.04 12.03 1.11
CA LEU A 89 11.64 12.14 1.47
C LEU A 89 10.75 12.61 0.33
N ASP A 90 11.21 13.55 -0.50
CA ASP A 90 10.40 14.09 -1.60
C ASP A 90 9.79 13.03 -2.51
N ARG A 91 10.50 11.89 -2.72
CA ARG A 91 10.01 10.78 -3.55
C ARG A 91 9.11 9.78 -2.80
N TYR A 92 9.11 9.80 -1.47
CA TYR A 92 8.39 8.84 -0.61
C TYR A 92 7.31 9.49 0.26
N GLN A 93 7.11 10.80 0.14
CA GLN A 93 6.04 11.53 0.81
C GLN A 93 4.66 11.27 0.19
N ARG A 94 4.59 10.61 -0.97
CA ARG A 94 3.36 10.44 -1.76
C ARG A 94 3.12 8.99 -2.18
N THR A 95 1.86 8.66 -2.43
CA THR A 95 1.46 7.36 -2.99
C THR A 95 1.78 7.27 -4.49
N LEU A 96 1.63 6.09 -5.12
CA LEU A 96 1.84 5.95 -6.58
C LEU A 96 0.79 6.69 -7.41
N SER A 97 -0.30 7.17 -6.77
CA SER A 97 -1.32 8.02 -7.40
C SER A 97 -1.16 9.50 -7.00
N ASP A 98 0.04 9.88 -6.55
CA ASP A 98 0.44 11.25 -6.20
C ASP A 98 -0.33 11.88 -5.02
N GLU A 99 -1.03 11.07 -4.22
CA GLU A 99 -1.67 11.54 -2.98
C GLU A 99 -0.64 11.71 -1.85
N LYS A 100 -0.74 12.81 -1.08
CA LYS A 100 0.08 13.01 0.13
C LYS A 100 -0.11 11.83 1.10
N PHE A 101 1.00 11.23 1.50
CA PHE A 101 1.04 10.05 2.35
C PHE A 101 1.79 10.28 3.65
N LEU A 102 2.91 11.00 3.64
CA LEU A 102 3.51 11.49 4.89
C LEU A 102 2.70 12.71 5.37
N ILE A 103 2.02 12.56 6.50
CA ILE A 103 1.12 13.59 7.04
C ILE A 103 1.74 14.38 8.21
N PHE A 104 2.73 13.81 8.89
CA PHE A 104 3.44 14.45 9.98
C PHE A 104 4.90 13.99 10.05
N ASP A 105 5.77 14.93 10.37
CA ASP A 105 7.20 14.73 10.60
C ASP A 105 7.63 15.70 11.71
N SER A 106 8.16 15.18 12.82
CA SER A 106 8.61 16.02 13.95
C SER A 106 9.96 16.70 13.71
N GLY A 107 10.68 16.37 12.62
CA GLY A 107 11.94 17.00 12.24
C GLY A 107 13.21 16.28 12.75
N GLN A 108 14.37 16.94 12.61
CA GLN A 108 15.72 16.34 12.65
C GLN A 108 16.26 15.88 14.02
N SER A 109 15.41 15.60 15.00
CA SER A 109 15.89 14.99 16.24
C SER A 109 16.14 13.50 16.01
N GLU A 110 17.40 13.08 15.85
CA GLU A 110 17.73 11.65 15.73
C GLU A 110 17.20 10.83 16.92
N GLU A 111 17.12 11.45 18.10
CA GLU A 111 16.65 10.82 19.34
C GLU A 111 15.12 10.82 19.51
N SER A 112 14.34 11.52 18.67
CA SER A 112 12.89 11.60 18.86
C SER A 112 12.07 11.88 17.59
N ARG A 113 12.62 11.59 16.40
CA ARG A 113 11.90 11.78 15.14
C ARG A 113 10.72 10.83 15.05
N VAL A 114 9.56 11.40 14.74
CA VAL A 114 8.30 10.70 14.53
C VAL A 114 7.82 11.01 13.12
N LEU A 115 7.72 9.97 12.30
CA LEU A 115 7.13 10.06 10.96
C LEU A 115 5.77 9.38 10.98
N VAL A 116 4.73 10.07 10.52
CA VAL A 116 3.37 9.51 10.44
C VAL A 116 2.89 9.49 9.00
N PHE A 117 2.48 8.31 8.56
CA PHE A 117 1.99 8.05 7.23
C PHE A 117 0.51 7.66 7.26
N ALA A 118 -0.31 8.35 6.48
CA ALA A 118 -1.69 8.02 6.19
C ALA A 118 -2.17 8.79 4.95
N THR A 119 -3.23 8.32 4.32
CA THR A 119 -3.96 9.12 3.32
C THR A 119 -5.12 9.86 3.96
N ARG A 120 -5.67 10.87 3.27
CA ARG A 120 -6.88 11.56 3.75
C ARG A 120 -8.02 10.57 3.91
N LYS A 121 -8.17 9.66 2.94
CA LYS A 121 -9.18 8.60 2.96
C LYS A 121 -9.03 7.67 4.17
N ASN A 122 -7.80 7.30 4.54
CA ASN A 122 -7.55 6.47 5.72
C ASN A 122 -8.03 7.15 7.01
N LEU A 123 -7.75 8.45 7.16
CA LEU A 123 -8.20 9.23 8.31
C LEU A 123 -9.74 9.39 8.33
N GLU A 124 -10.36 9.66 7.18
CA GLU A 124 -11.82 9.74 7.07
C GLU A 124 -12.51 8.42 7.42
N ILE A 125 -11.90 7.29 7.09
CA ILE A 125 -12.39 5.96 7.51
C ILE A 125 -12.30 5.84 9.03
N LEU A 126 -11.12 6.10 9.61
CA LEU A 126 -10.91 6.00 11.06
C LEU A 126 -11.87 6.87 11.86
N VAL A 127 -12.06 8.15 11.49
CA VAL A 127 -12.97 9.08 12.19
C VAL A 127 -14.41 8.57 12.24
N ARG A 128 -14.83 7.74 11.27
CA ARG A 128 -16.18 7.16 11.23
C ARG A 128 -16.29 5.85 12.01
N ARG A 129 -15.21 5.34 12.60
CA ARG A 129 -15.21 4.10 13.38
C ARG A 129 -15.31 4.41 14.86
N GLU A 130 -16.12 3.62 15.54
CA GLU A 130 -16.32 3.70 16.99
C GLU A 130 -15.11 3.17 17.77
N VAL A 131 -14.42 2.15 17.21
CA VAL A 131 -13.30 1.47 17.88
C VAL A 131 -12.05 1.52 17.01
N TRP A 132 -10.96 1.97 17.60
CA TRP A 132 -9.61 1.92 17.04
C TRP A 132 -8.76 0.97 17.87
N PHE A 133 -7.92 0.21 17.19
CA PHE A 133 -6.89 -0.61 17.82
C PHE A 133 -5.54 0.03 17.56
N LEU A 134 -4.69 0.04 18.58
CA LEU A 134 -3.33 0.53 18.48
C LEU A 134 -2.38 -0.64 18.76
N ASP A 135 -1.42 -0.85 17.87
CA ASP A 135 -0.38 -1.87 18.05
C ASP A 135 0.99 -1.24 17.82
N GLY A 136 1.94 -1.57 18.70
CA GLY A 136 3.30 -1.07 18.67
C GLY A 136 4.27 -2.23 18.58
N THR A 137 4.95 -2.36 17.45
CA THR A 137 5.85 -3.50 17.18
C THR A 137 7.30 -3.06 17.05
N PHE A 138 8.15 -3.63 17.89
CA PHE A 138 9.60 -3.35 17.92
C PHE A 138 10.37 -4.29 16.97
N LYS A 139 9.95 -5.56 16.86
CA LYS A 139 10.71 -6.61 16.14
C LYS A 139 10.81 -6.39 14.63
N VAL A 140 9.87 -5.63 14.06
CA VAL A 140 9.80 -5.37 12.61
C VAL A 140 10.19 -3.94 12.26
N ALA A 141 10.67 -3.16 13.24
CA ALA A 141 11.09 -1.79 12.99
C ALA A 141 12.33 -1.77 12.07
N PRO A 142 12.35 -0.92 11.03
CA PRO A 142 13.55 -0.72 10.22
C PRO A 142 14.71 -0.27 11.11
N HIS A 143 15.97 -0.59 10.77
CA HIS A 143 17.11 -0.36 11.67
C HIS A 143 17.26 1.08 12.20
N LEU A 144 16.72 2.07 11.47
CA LEU A 144 16.74 3.50 11.82
C LEU A 144 15.67 3.91 12.83
N PHE A 145 14.72 3.02 13.12
CA PHE A 145 13.61 3.27 14.02
C PHE A 145 13.56 2.16 15.06
N THR A 146 13.20 2.52 16.28
CA THR A 146 13.07 1.56 17.37
C THR A 146 11.70 0.89 17.36
N GLN A 147 10.68 1.55 16.80
CA GLN A 147 9.30 1.07 16.86
C GLN A 147 8.47 1.50 15.65
N VAL A 148 7.58 0.60 15.22
CA VAL A 148 6.49 0.89 14.30
C VAL A 148 5.19 0.86 15.08
N PHE A 149 4.43 1.96 15.05
CA PHE A 149 3.08 2.05 15.58
C PHE A 149 2.06 1.98 14.45
N LEU A 150 0.98 1.22 14.69
CA LEU A 150 -0.13 1.04 13.77
C LEU A 150 -1.43 1.49 14.44
N ILE A 151 -2.22 2.27 13.72
CA ILE A 151 -3.63 2.51 14.08
C ILE A 151 -4.48 1.70 13.10
N VAL A 152 -5.23 0.76 13.65
CA VAL A 152 -6.03 -0.22 12.93
C VAL A 152 -7.51 0.08 13.18
N GLY A 153 -8.31 0.03 12.12
CA GLY A 153 -9.75 0.19 12.17
C GLY A 153 -10.46 -0.97 11.49
N ASN A 154 -11.75 -1.12 11.77
CA ASN A 154 -12.57 -2.16 11.17
C ASN A 154 -13.20 -1.67 9.85
N ILE A 155 -13.30 -2.56 8.86
CA ILE A 155 -14.03 -2.34 7.61
C ILE A 155 -14.98 -3.51 7.37
N ASP A 156 -16.22 -3.17 7.05
CA ASP A 156 -17.21 -4.09 6.53
C ASP A 156 -16.88 -4.43 5.07
N ARG A 157 -16.48 -5.68 4.84
CA ARG A 157 -16.16 -6.22 3.53
C ARG A 157 -17.25 -7.20 3.11
N LYS A 158 -17.89 -6.94 1.97
CA LYS A 158 -18.84 -7.90 1.38
C LYS A 158 -18.08 -9.07 0.77
N ARG A 159 -18.40 -10.30 1.17
CA ARG A 159 -17.85 -11.50 0.54
C ARG A 159 -18.62 -11.77 -0.76
N GLN A 160 -17.91 -11.91 -1.87
CA GLN A 160 -18.52 -12.03 -3.21
C GLN A 160 -19.44 -13.24 -3.39
N GLU A 161 -19.30 -14.28 -2.57
CA GLU A 161 -19.96 -15.59 -2.79
C GLU A 161 -21.20 -15.84 -1.90
N ALA A 162 -21.39 -15.12 -0.78
CA ALA A 162 -22.44 -15.46 0.20
C ALA A 162 -23.34 -14.29 0.61
N GLY A 163 -23.05 -13.05 0.21
CA GLY A 163 -23.80 -11.87 0.68
C GLY A 163 -23.49 -11.46 2.13
N ASP A 164 -22.78 -12.30 2.87
CA ASP A 164 -22.32 -12.03 4.22
C ASP A 164 -21.35 -10.83 4.28
N ILE A 165 -21.53 -10.01 5.30
CA ILE A 165 -20.63 -8.92 5.65
C ILE A 165 -19.59 -9.48 6.63
N GLU A 166 -18.33 -9.46 6.20
CA GLU A 166 -17.18 -9.80 7.03
C GLU A 166 -16.57 -8.51 7.57
N VAL A 167 -16.39 -8.41 8.88
CA VAL A 167 -15.67 -7.29 9.49
C VAL A 167 -14.18 -7.62 9.51
N VAL A 168 -13.37 -6.80 8.84
CA VAL A 168 -11.92 -6.99 8.74
C VAL A 168 -11.19 -5.81 9.37
N ALA A 169 -10.21 -6.09 10.22
CA ALA A 169 -9.32 -5.08 10.80
C ALA A 169 -8.17 -4.76 9.84
N LEU A 170 -7.99 -3.50 9.49
CA LEU A 170 -6.94 -3.03 8.57
C LEU A 170 -6.17 -1.83 9.14
N PRO A 171 -4.84 -1.75 8.92
CA PRO A 171 -4.05 -0.59 9.31
C PRO A 171 -4.36 0.61 8.40
N PHE A 172 -4.52 1.78 9.02
CA PHE A 172 -4.82 3.05 8.33
C PHE A 172 -3.75 4.11 8.56
N VAL A 173 -3.08 4.08 9.71
CA VAL A 173 -1.99 4.99 10.06
C VAL A 173 -0.79 4.16 10.47
N TYR A 174 0.38 4.57 9.97
CA TYR A 174 1.67 3.99 10.30
C TYR A 174 2.53 5.10 10.90
N ALA A 175 3.13 4.86 12.05
CA ALA A 175 4.05 5.79 12.68
C ALA A 175 5.40 5.11 12.91
N LEU A 176 6.49 5.75 12.48
CA LEU A 176 7.86 5.31 12.73
C LEU A 176 8.45 6.22 13.81
N LEU A 177 8.96 5.62 14.89
CA LEU A 177 9.51 6.34 16.03
C LEU A 177 10.99 5.98 16.18
N SER A 178 11.87 6.98 16.24
CA SER A 178 13.32 6.77 16.34
C SER A 178 13.81 6.41 17.74
N SER A 179 12.97 6.58 18.77
CA SER A 179 13.28 6.19 20.15
C SER A 179 12.12 5.50 20.85
N LYS A 180 12.45 4.77 21.92
CA LYS A 180 11.48 4.09 22.77
C LYS A 180 10.72 5.13 23.58
N GLN A 181 9.46 5.36 23.25
CA GLN A 181 8.54 6.08 24.12
C GLN A 181 8.12 5.13 25.24
N THR A 182 8.69 5.27 26.43
CA THR A 182 8.21 4.56 27.62
C THR A 182 7.03 5.35 28.15
N GLY A 183 5.82 4.81 27.95
CA GLY A 183 4.59 5.35 28.55
C GLY A 183 4.50 5.06 30.03
#